data_AF-A0A970UQU6-F1
#
_entry.id   AF-A0A970UQU6-F1
#
_cell.length_a   1.000
_cell.length_b   1.000
_cell.length_c   1.000
_cell.angle_alpha   90.00
_cell.angle_beta   90.00
_cell.angle_gamma   90.00
#
_symmetry.space_group_name_H-M   'P 1'
#
loop_
_entity.id
_entity.type
_entity.pdbx_description
1 polymer ?
#
loop_
_entity_poly.entity_id
_entity_poly.type
_entity_poly.pdbx_seq_one_letter_code
_entity_poly.pdbx_strand_id
1 'polypeptide(L)' 'NSIIAAGAVVKDSTIVEPNSIYAGIPARKVKDIDPTQTREMIDRIANNYLFYSKWYEGDQ' A
#
# COMPACT_ATOMS: atom_id res chain seq x y z
N ASN A 1 -7.00 -1.15 4.54
CA ASN A 1 -6.34 0.01 3.92
C ASN A 1 -5.27 0.54 4.84
N SER A 2 -4.04 0.06 4.72
CA SER A 2 -2.88 0.58 5.45
C SER A 2 -1.72 0.68 4.47
N ILE A 3 -0.81 1.63 4.68
CA ILE A 3 0.29 1.91 3.75
C ILE A 3 1.60 1.62 4.46
N ILE A 4 2.45 0.82 3.80
CA ILE A 4 3.84 0.62 4.20
C ILE A 4 4.69 1.51 3.30
N ALA A 5 5.42 2.46 3.88
CA ALA A 5 6.28 3.36 3.13
C ALA A 5 7.45 2.60 2.49
N ALA A 6 7.95 3.13 1.37
CA ALA A 6 9.10 2.58 0.68
C ALA A 6 10.31 2.45 1.63
N GLY A 7 11.01 1.32 1.55
CA GLY A 7 12.18 1.04 2.40
C GLY A 7 11.87 0.68 3.85
N ALA A 8 10.60 0.50 4.22
CA ALA A 8 10.25 0.05 5.57
C ALA A 8 10.45 -1.47 5.75
N VAL A 9 10.86 -1.88 6.96
CA VAL A 9 11.03 -3.30 7.33
C VAL A 9 10.05 -3.65 8.43
N VAL A 10 9.02 -4.42 8.09
CA VAL A 10 8.02 -4.94 9.02
C VAL A 10 8.54 -6.24 9.63
N LYS A 11 8.58 -6.31 10.97
CA LYS A 11 9.02 -7.52 11.68
C LYS A 11 7.95 -8.60 11.65
N ASP A 12 8.36 -9.85 11.84
CA ASP A 12 7.44 -10.95 12.08
C ASP A 12 6.48 -10.64 13.24
N SER A 13 5.27 -11.21 13.16
CA SER A 13 4.19 -11.00 14.14
C SER A 13 3.75 -9.55 14.37
N THR A 14 4.15 -8.59 13.52
CA THR A 14 3.66 -7.21 13.60
C THR A 14 2.23 -7.12 13.09
N ILE A 15 1.30 -6.70 13.95
CA ILE A 15 -0.07 -6.34 13.54
C ILE A 15 -0.05 -4.89 13.05
N VAL A 16 -0.31 -4.71 11.77
CA VAL A 16 -0.43 -3.37 11.15
C VAL A 16 -1.85 -2.87 11.37
N GLU A 17 -1.98 -1.74 12.07
CA GLU A 17 -3.29 -1.14 12.36
C GLU A 17 -4.01 -0.74 11.07
N PRO A 18 -5.34 -0.92 10.97
CA PRO A 18 -6.10 -0.44 9.83
C PRO A 18 -6.04 1.08 9.73
N ASN A 19 -6.08 1.62 8.50
CA ASN A 19 -6.10 3.07 8.24
C ASN A 19 -4.90 3.79 8.85
N SER A 20 -3.71 3.21 8.68
CA SER A 20 -2.46 3.78 9.18
C SER A 20 -1.34 3.74 8.14
N ILE A 21 -0.33 4.58 8.36
CA ILE A 21 0.94 4.57 7.61
C ILE A 21 2.05 4.08 8.55
N TYR A 22 2.82 3.09 8.09
CA TYR A 22 4.03 2.62 8.76
C TYR A 22 5.27 2.95 7.92
N ALA A 23 6.36 3.36 8.56
CA ALA A 23 7.63 3.64 7.90
C ALA A 23 8.85 3.31 8.78
N GLY A 24 10.02 3.16 8.15
CA GLY A 24 11.31 2.99 8.83
C GLY A 24 11.76 1.54 9.02
N ILE A 25 12.93 1.39 9.64
CA ILE A 25 13.58 0.10 9.91
C ILE A 25 13.96 0.05 11.39
N PRO A 26 13.23 -0.70 12.25
CA PRO A 26 11.98 -1.40 11.96
C PRO A 26 10.80 -0.44 11.78
N ALA A 27 9.80 -0.87 11.00
CA ALA A 27 8.64 -0.08 10.65
C ALA A 27 7.80 0.26 11.90
N ARG A 28 7.43 1.54 12.05
CA ARG A 28 6.54 2.02 13.11
C ARG A 28 5.42 2.86 12.51
N LYS A 29 4.28 2.89 13.21
CA LYS A 29 3.16 3.78 12.85
C LYS A 29 3.63 5.23 12.89
N VAL A 30 3.49 5.92 11.76
CA VAL A 30 3.83 7.34 11.59
C VAL A 30 2.59 8.21 11.76
N LYS A 31 1.47 7.80 11.17
CA LYS A 31 0.22 8.58 11.19
C LYS A 31 -0.99 7.70 10.89
N ASP A 32 -2.14 8.12 11.39
CA ASP A 32 -3.46 7.69 10.90
C ASP A 32 -3.80 8.35 9.57
N ILE A 33 -4.58 7.65 8.75
CA ILE A 33 -5.03 8.13 7.44
C ILE A 33 -6.55 8.19 7.37
N ASP A 34 -7.04 9.13 6.59
CA ASP A 34 -8.45 9.19 6.27
C ASP A 34 -8.83 7.96 5.42
N PRO A 35 -9.78 7.12 5.88
CA PRO A 35 -10.15 5.88 5.20
C PRO A 35 -10.79 6.12 3.84
N THR A 36 -11.46 7.26 3.63
CA THR A 36 -12.15 7.60 2.37
C THR A 36 -11.13 7.96 1.29
N GLN A 37 -10.26 8.92 1.58
CA GLN A 37 -9.22 9.38 0.66
C GLN A 37 -8.27 8.23 0.27
N THR A 38 -7.90 7.40 1.23
CA THR A 38 -6.96 6.29 0.99
C THR A 38 -7.59 5.18 0.16
N ARG A 39 -8.88 4.88 0.36
CA ARG A 39 -9.59 3.88 -0.45
C ARG A 39 -9.57 4.26 -1.92
N GLU A 40 -9.95 5.49 -2.25
CA GLU A 40 -9.97 5.97 -3.63
C GLU A 40 -8.59 5.90 -4.29
N MET A 41 -7.53 6.30 -3.58
CA MET A 41 -6.16 6.20 -4.08
C MET A 41 -5.73 4.75 -4.31
N ILE A 42 -5.96 3.85 -3.34
CA ILE A 42 -5.58 2.44 -3.45
C ILE A 42 -6.33 1.79 -4.62
N ASP A 43 -7.64 2.00 -4.72
CA ASP A 43 -8.46 1.43 -5.78
C ASP A 43 -8.03 1.94 -7.16
N ARG A 44 -7.74 3.24 -7.29
CA ARG A 44 -7.21 3.82 -8.53
C ARG A 44 -5.86 3.21 -8.91
N ILE A 45 -4.94 3.06 -7.96
CA ILE A 45 -3.62 2.47 -8.21
C ILE A 45 -3.78 1.00 -8.66
N ALA A 46 -4.58 0.21 -7.95
CA ALA A 46 -4.82 -1.19 -8.28
C ALA A 46 -5.43 -1.37 -9.68
N ASN A 47 -6.43 -0.57 -10.02
CA ASN A 47 -7.05 -0.60 -11.36
C ASN A 47 -6.07 -0.21 -12.47
N ASN A 48 -5.20 0.78 -12.23
CA ASN A 48 -4.17 1.16 -13.18
C ASN A 48 -3.15 0.03 -13.42
N TYR A 49 -2.71 -0.66 -12.35
CA TYR A 49 -1.81 -1.81 -12.49
C TYR A 49 -2.43 -2.92 -13.34
N LEU A 50 -3.71 -3.25 -13.10
CA LEU A 50 -4.45 -4.22 -13.91
C LEU A 50 -4.56 -3.77 -15.37
N PHE A 51 -4.91 -2.50 -15.61
CA PHE A 51 -5.02 -1.96 -16.96
C PHE A 51 -3.70 -2.04 -17.74
N TYR A 52 -2.59 -1.57 -17.14
CA TYR A 52 -1.28 -1.60 -17.79
C TYR A 52 -0.72 -3.01 -17.93
N SER A 53 -1.05 -3.94 -17.03
CA SER A 53 -0.61 -5.34 -17.14
C SER A 53 -1.12 -6.00 -18.44
N LYS A 54 -2.34 -5.67 -18.89
CA LYS A 54 -2.92 -6.18 -20.14
C LYS A 54 -2.13 -5.79 -21.39
N TRP A 55 -1.40 -4.68 -21.35
CA TRP A 55 -0.54 -4.28 -22.49
C TRP A 55 0.62 -5.25 -22.70
N TYR A 56 1.04 -5.95 -21.65
CA TYR A 56 2.11 -6.94 -21.72
C TYR A 56 1.62 -8.38 -21.92
N GLU A 57 0.30 -8.63 -21.81
CA GLU A 57 -0.29 -9.95 -22.05
C GLU A 57 -0.27 -10.34 -23.54
N GLY A 58 -0.22 -9.36 -24.45
CA GLY A 58 -0.18 -9.58 -25.91
C GLY A 58 1.21 -9.64 -26.53
N ASP A 59 2.27 -9.42 -25.74
CA ASP A 59 3.68 -9.48 -26.16
C ASP A 59 4.31 -10.86 -25.89
N GLN A 60 3.49 -11.92 -25.81
CA GLN A 60 3.89 -13.33 -25.71
C GLN A 60 3.42 -14.13 -26.92
#